data_AF-A0A1B2EBL0-F1
#
_entry.id   AF-A0A1B2EBL0-F1
#
_cell.length_a   1.000
_cell.length_b   1.000
_cell.length_c   1.000
_cell.angle_alpha   90.00
_cell.angle_beta   90.00
_cell.angle_gamma   90.00
#
_symmetry.space_group_name_H-M   'P 1'
#
loop_
_entity.id
_entity.type
_entity.pdbx_description
1 polymer ?
#
loop_
_entity_poly.entity_id
_entity_poly.type
_entity_poly.pdbx_seq_one_letter_code
_entity_poly.pdbx_strand_id
1 'polypeptide(L)'
;MADNKPYSARSAQPRMYSSDLQPLLQSLLATLADIDFEHERERDNVNCRAMDMNLKIRLLEKLKQHHHQRREPYLQQLAILQERIRQFSQ
;
A
#
# COMPACT_ATOMS: atom_id res chain seq x y z
N MET A 1 50.82 10.91 29.74
CA MET A 1 50.77 11.49 28.38
C MET A 1 50.37 10.32 27.48
N ALA A 2 49.06 10.13 27.26
CA ALA A 2 48.37 10.31 25.97
C ALA A 2 49.00 9.42 24.88
N ASP A 3 48.32 8.46 24.25
CA ASP A 3 47.11 8.70 23.45
C ASP A 3 46.16 7.50 23.37
N ASN A 4 44.89 7.85 23.39
CA ASN A 4 43.73 7.00 23.31
C ASN A 4 43.23 7.01 21.86
N LYS A 5 43.10 5.84 21.20
CA LYS A 5 42.14 5.71 20.09
C LYS A 5 41.77 4.25 19.83
N PRO A 6 40.60 3.76 20.27
CA PRO A 6 40.01 2.61 19.63
C PRO A 6 39.51 3.08 18.26
N TYR A 7 39.99 2.45 17.20
CA TYR A 7 39.37 2.56 15.89
C TYR A 7 37.98 1.94 16.01
N SER A 8 36.98 2.80 16.24
CA SER A 8 35.56 2.44 16.12
C SER A 8 35.36 1.76 14.76
N ALA A 9 35.17 0.45 14.80
CA ALA A 9 34.71 -0.32 13.67
C ALA A 9 33.39 0.30 13.22
N ARG A 10 33.45 0.99 12.07
CA ARG A 10 32.30 1.40 11.29
C ARG A 10 31.46 0.15 10.98
N SER A 11 30.36 -0.01 11.68
CA SER A 11 29.16 -0.61 11.11
C SER A 11 27.97 0.29 11.42
N ALA A 12 28.04 1.50 10.86
CA ALA A 12 26.86 2.30 10.62
C ALA A 12 25.99 1.55 9.60
N GLN A 13 25.09 0.71 10.10
CA GLN A 13 24.02 0.10 9.34
C GLN A 13 22.70 0.83 9.65
N PRO A 14 22.40 1.95 8.95
CA PRO A 14 20.99 2.32 8.72
C PRO A 14 20.57 2.19 7.25
N ARG A 15 21.51 1.94 6.32
CA ARG A 15 21.23 2.01 4.87
C ARG A 15 20.57 0.77 4.24
N MET A 16 20.66 -0.40 4.87
CA MET A 16 20.03 -1.61 4.31
C MET A 16 18.50 -1.52 4.28
N TYR A 17 17.88 -0.95 5.32
CA TYR A 17 16.41 -0.83 5.39
C TYR A 17 15.82 0.03 4.28
N SER A 18 16.47 1.13 3.88
CA SER A 18 15.94 1.99 2.83
C SER A 18 15.88 1.30 1.46
N SER A 19 16.71 0.28 1.21
CA SER A 19 16.75 -0.44 -0.07
C SER A 19 15.61 -1.46 -0.19
N ASP A 20 15.19 -2.07 0.92
CA ASP A 20 14.12 -3.09 0.92
C ASP A 20 12.72 -2.48 1.10
N LEU A 21 12.61 -1.32 1.74
CA LEU A 21 11.33 -0.65 1.99
C LEU A 21 10.73 -0.01 0.73
N GLN A 22 11.57 0.46 -0.20
CA GLN A 22 11.08 1.07 -1.44
C GLN A 22 10.40 0.05 -2.38
N PRO A 23 10.97 -1.13 -2.68
CA PRO A 23 10.29 -2.17 -3.45
C PRO A 23 8.99 -2.65 -2.79
N LEU A 24 8.96 -2.75 -1.46
CA LEU A 24 7.76 -3.13 -0.72
C LEU A 24 6.66 -2.06 -0.85
N LEU A 25 7.02 -0.78 -0.75
CA LEU A 25 6.09 0.33 -0.96
C LEU A 25 5.49 0.31 -2.36
N GLN A 26 6.33 0.11 -3.39
CA GLN A 26 5.88 0.03 -4.78
C GLN A 26 4.94 -1.16 -4.98
N SER A 27 5.24 -2.32 -4.39
CA SER A 27 4.38 -3.51 -4.48
C SER A 27 3.01 -3.30 -3.84
N LEU A 28 2.97 -2.62 -2.68
CA LEU A 28 1.73 -2.22 -2.00
C LEU A 28 0.89 -1.25 -2.83
N LEU A 29 1.53 -0.23 -3.40
CA LEU A 29 0.86 0.75 -4.26
C LEU A 29 0.34 0.12 -5.56
N ALA A 30 1.12 -0.78 -6.17
CA ALA A 30 0.69 -1.53 -7.36
C ALA A 30 -0.53 -2.40 -7.05
N THR A 31 -0.51 -3.14 -5.93
CA THR A 31 -1.64 -3.96 -5.51
C THR A 31 -2.90 -3.12 -5.28
N LEU A 32 -2.76 -1.95 -4.66
CA LEU A 32 -3.88 -1.01 -4.46
C LEU A 32 -4.42 -0.48 -5.79
N ALA A 33 -3.54 -0.13 -6.73
CA ALA A 33 -3.92 0.33 -8.06
C ALA A 33 -4.67 -0.76 -8.85
N ASP A 34 -4.23 -2.02 -8.76
CA ASP A 34 -4.90 -3.15 -9.39
C ASP A 34 -6.32 -3.35 -8.82
N ILE A 35 -6.48 -3.27 -7.49
CA ILE A 35 -7.77 -3.36 -6.82
C ILE A 35 -8.70 -2.20 -7.23
N ASP A 36 -8.18 -0.98 -7.29
CA ASP A 36 -8.93 0.21 -7.69
C ASP A 36 -9.37 0.10 -9.18
N PHE A 37 -8.49 -0.37 -10.06
CA PHE A 37 -8.78 -0.59 -11.48
C PHE A 37 -9.81 -1.71 -11.70
N GLU A 38 -9.68 -2.84 -11.01
CA GLU A 38 -10.66 -3.93 -11.08
C GLU A 38 -12.06 -3.46 -10.69
N HIS A 39 -12.17 -2.66 -9.62
CA HIS A 39 -13.43 -2.08 -9.18
C HIS A 39 -14.05 -1.17 -10.23
N GLU A 40 -13.26 -0.26 -10.83
CA GLU A 40 -13.74 0.63 -11.88
C GLU A 40 -14.25 -0.15 -13.10
N ARG A 41 -13.48 -1.14 -13.55
CA ARG A 41 -13.85 -2.01 -14.67
C ARG A 41 -15.16 -2.74 -14.41
N GLU A 42 -15.33 -3.31 -13.20
CA GLU A 42 -16.55 -4.02 -12.84
C GLU A 42 -17.75 -3.07 -12.71
N ARG A 43 -17.54 -1.87 -12.15
CA ARG A 43 -18.57 -0.82 -12.07
C ARG A 43 -19.07 -0.44 -13.45
N ASP A 44 -18.16 -0.21 -14.39
CA ASP A 44 -18.49 0.18 -15.75
C ASP A 44 -19.23 -0.94 -16.49
N ASN A 45 -18.79 -2.20 -16.33
CA ASN A 45 -19.50 -3.37 -16.86
C ASN A 45 -20.94 -3.48 -16.30
N VAL A 46 -21.14 -3.23 -15.00
CA VAL A 46 -22.49 -3.20 -14.41
C VAL A 46 -23.33 -2.07 -14.99
N ASN A 47 -22.74 -0.89 -15.20
CA ASN A 47 -23.42 0.26 -15.78
C ASN A 47 -23.84 0.03 -17.24
N CYS A 48 -22.98 -0.59 -18.05
CA CYS A 48 -23.25 -0.87 -19.46
C CYS A 48 -24.30 -1.97 -19.69
N ARG A 49 -24.52 -2.86 -18.72
CA ARG A 49 -25.52 -3.93 -18.85
C ARG A 49 -26.95 -3.37 -18.78
N ALA A 50 -27.79 -3.85 -19.71
CA ALA A 50 -29.24 -3.68 -19.65
C ALA A 50 -29.81 -4.60 -18.56
N MET A 51 -30.09 -4.03 -17.39
CA MET A 51 -30.68 -4.73 -16.24
C MET A 51 -31.61 -3.78 -15.50
N ASP A 52 -32.48 -4.33 -14.64
CA ASP A 52 -33.33 -3.56 -13.75
C ASP A 52 -32.51 -2.59 -12.88
N MET A 53 -33.03 -1.37 -12.70
CA MET A 53 -32.32 -0.29 -12.01
C MET A 53 -32.11 -0.61 -10.53
N ASN A 54 -33.08 -1.23 -9.85
CA ASN A 54 -32.94 -1.58 -8.44
C ASN A 54 -31.91 -2.70 -8.26
N LEU A 55 -31.89 -3.68 -9.18
CA LEU A 55 -30.83 -4.70 -9.21
C LEU A 55 -29.45 -4.09 -9.46
N LYS A 56 -29.34 -3.13 -10.39
CA LYS A 56 -28.11 -2.40 -10.68
C LYS A 56 -27.57 -1.69 -9.43
N ILE A 57 -28.43 -0.93 -8.74
CA ILE A 57 -28.06 -0.22 -7.49
C ILE A 57 -27.55 -1.20 -6.44
N ARG A 58 -28.27 -2.31 -6.20
CA ARG A 58 -27.85 -3.31 -5.21
C ARG A 58 -26.50 -3.95 -5.57
N LEU A 59 -26.26 -4.18 -6.85
CA LEU A 59 -25.00 -4.76 -7.32
C LEU A 59 -23.84 -3.78 -7.16
N LEU A 60 -24.04 -2.50 -7.48
CA LEU A 60 -23.05 -1.44 -7.30
C LEU A 60 -22.70 -1.23 -5.82
N GLU A 61 -23.67 -1.28 -4.91
CA GLU A 61 -23.40 -1.19 -3.48
C GLU A 61 -22.58 -2.38 -2.96
N LYS A 62 -22.92 -3.60 -3.39
CA LYS A 62 -22.10 -4.78 -3.07
C LYS A 62 -20.68 -4.66 -3.62
N LEU A 63 -20.54 -4.17 -4.84
CA LEU A 63 -19.25 -3.94 -5.49
C LEU A 63 -18.38 -2.97 -4.69
N LYS A 64 -18.99 -1.87 -4.22
CA LYS A 64 -18.33 -0.85 -3.40
C LYS A 64 -17.90 -1.41 -2.04
N GLN A 65 -18.78 -2.18 -1.37
CA GLN A 65 -18.45 -2.82 -0.10
C GLN A 65 -17.28 -3.80 -0.25
N HIS A 66 -17.32 -4.64 -1.28
CA HIS A 66 -16.25 -5.59 -1.57
C HIS A 66 -14.93 -4.89 -1.90
N HIS A 67 -14.95 -3.83 -2.70
CA HIS A 67 -13.77 -3.01 -2.97
C HIS A 67 -13.18 -2.42 -1.70
N HIS A 68 -14.01 -1.84 -0.83
CA HIS A 68 -13.55 -1.28 0.44
C HIS A 68 -12.89 -2.34 1.34
N GLN A 69 -13.52 -3.50 1.49
CA GLN A 69 -13.00 -4.63 2.27
C GLN A 69 -11.66 -5.14 1.73
N ARG A 70 -11.51 -5.22 0.40
CA ARG A 70 -10.25 -5.63 -0.23
C ARG A 70 -9.16 -4.60 -0.02
N ARG A 71 -9.49 -3.30 -0.05
CA ARG A 71 -8.52 -2.20 0.02
C ARG A 71 -8.00 -1.94 1.43
N GLU A 72 -8.86 -2.11 2.44
CA GLU A 72 -8.57 -1.81 3.86
C GLU A 72 -7.25 -2.40 4.39
N PRO A 73 -6.96 -3.71 4.27
CA PRO A 73 -5.73 -4.27 4.84
C PRO A 73 -4.47 -3.67 4.22
N TYR A 74 -4.49 -3.35 2.93
CA TYR A 74 -3.35 -2.74 2.24
C TYR A 74 -3.15 -1.27 2.62
N LEU A 75 -4.24 -0.54 2.90
CA LEU A 75 -4.13 0.82 3.43
C LEU A 75 -3.53 0.83 4.83
N GLN A 76 -3.89 -0.13 5.68
CA GLN A 76 -3.29 -0.30 7.01
C GLN A 76 -1.79 -0.61 6.91
N GLN A 77 -1.42 -1.55 6.03
CA GLN A 77 -0.02 -1.90 5.77
C GLN A 77 0.77 -0.70 5.22
N LEU A 78 0.17 0.08 4.32
CA LEU A 78 0.77 1.29 3.77
C LEU A 78 1.02 2.35 4.87
N ALA A 79 0.06 2.56 5.78
CA ALA A 79 0.22 3.49 6.89
C ALA A 79 1.36 3.10 7.83
N ILE A 80 1.46 1.81 8.19
CA ILE A 80 2.56 1.27 9.00
C ILE A 80 3.89 1.43 8.29
N LEU A 81 3.94 1.14 6.99
CA LEU A 81 5.16 1.25 6.19
C LEU A 81 5.64 2.70 6.08
N GLN A 82 4.73 3.64 5.83
CA GLN A 82 5.04 5.06 5.79
C GLN A 82 5.58 5.57 7.12
N GLU A 83 5.03 5.11 8.24
CA GLU A 83 5.51 5.47 9.56
C GLU A 83 6.94 4.98 9.81
N ARG A 84 7.24 3.74 9.43
CA ARG A 84 8.62 3.20 9.50
C ARG A 84 9.58 4.04 8.66
N ILE A 85 9.22 4.35 7.41
CA ILE A 85 10.06 5.16 6.54
C ILE A 85 10.34 6.54 7.17
N ARG A 86 9.33 7.19 7.76
CA ARG A 86 9.50 8.47 8.47
C ARG A 86 10.49 8.36 9.63
N GLN A 87 10.37 7.31 10.45
CA GLN A 87 11.23 7.08 11.61
C GLN A 87 12.70 6.84 11.24
N PHE A 88 12.97 6.25 10.07
CA PHE A 88 14.34 6.01 9.59
C PHE A 88 14.95 7.18 8.78
N SER A 89 14.14 8.19 8.44
CA SER A 89 14.59 9.37 7.71
C SER A 89 14.99 10.55 8.62
N GLN A 90 14.94 10.37 9.94
CA GLN A 90 15.41 11.34 10.95
C GLN A 90 16.74 10.90 11.57
#